data_AF-A0ABD3F4B3-F1
#
_entry.id   AF-A0ABD3F4B3-F1
#
_cell.length_a   1.000
_cell.length_b   1.000
_cell.length_c   1.000
_cell.angle_alpha   90.00
_cell.angle_beta   90.00
_cell.angle_gamma   90.00
#
_symmetry.space_group_name_H-M   'P 1'
#
loop_
_entity.id
_entity.type
_entity.pdbx_description
1 polymer ?
#
loop_
_entity_poly.entity_id
_entity_poly.type
_entity_poly.pdbx_seq_one_letter_code
_entity_poly.pdbx_strand_id
1 'polypeptide(L)'
;MSYGGNVEGYLLKIDGDEVRIVYCILDEGMLQYFSRMGGELLGAVALSGSKVDVFLLPSSDEIGQMPNQFRVDAQPRTQSVRRRGGSKPAEADKLVSVTFAGSTREVSDQWAVSILNWNRYSWEDGQMVCSSKKEFRSLEKLLELSVAKTFKMPAEPVVPVGVSPAVLPL
;
A
#
# COMPACT_ATOMS: atom_id res chain seq x y z
N MET A 1 -15.86 0.57 -29.58
CA MET A 1 -14.72 1.06 -28.78
C MET A 1 -14.62 0.11 -27.61
N SER A 2 -13.71 -0.84 -27.67
CA SER A 2 -13.57 -1.89 -26.66
C SER A 2 -12.79 -1.30 -25.50
N TYR A 3 -13.45 -1.10 -24.36
CA TYR A 3 -12.78 -0.69 -23.12
C TYR A 3 -12.11 -1.94 -22.56
N GLY A 4 -10.80 -2.08 -22.84
CA GLY A 4 -9.98 -3.11 -22.19
C GLY A 4 -10.11 -2.99 -20.67
N GLY A 5 -10.18 -4.13 -20.00
CA GLY A 5 -10.61 -4.17 -18.61
C GLY A 5 -9.55 -3.72 -17.61
N ASN A 6 -9.48 -2.42 -17.35
CA ASN A 6 -8.59 -1.87 -16.32
C ASN A 6 -9.28 -1.81 -14.95
N VAL A 7 -8.52 -2.07 -13.90
CA VAL A 7 -8.95 -1.85 -12.51
C VAL A 7 -8.34 -0.55 -12.01
N GLU A 8 -9.18 0.43 -11.65
CA GLU A 8 -8.71 1.75 -11.21
C GLU A 8 -9.39 2.25 -9.93
N GLY A 9 -8.67 3.06 -9.17
CA GLY A 9 -9.17 3.60 -7.90
C GLY A 9 -8.11 4.33 -7.07
N TYR A 10 -8.56 5.05 -6.04
CA TYR A 10 -7.64 5.69 -5.09
C TYR A 10 -7.24 4.74 -3.97
N LEU A 11 -5.97 4.80 -3.57
CA LEU A 11 -5.39 4.08 -2.45
C LEU A 11 -4.44 5.00 -1.68
N LEU A 12 -4.08 4.63 -0.46
CA LEU A 12 -2.95 5.23 0.25
C LEU A 12 -1.69 4.42 -0.08
N LYS A 13 -0.61 5.07 -0.53
CA LYS A 13 0.72 4.47 -0.58
C LYS A 13 1.43 4.76 0.74
N ILE A 14 2.03 3.75 1.33
CA ILE A 14 2.77 3.82 2.59
C ILE A 14 4.24 3.53 2.28
N ASP A 15 5.13 4.43 2.71
CA ASP A 15 6.58 4.34 2.49
C ASP A 15 7.32 4.82 3.74
N GLY A 16 7.66 3.88 4.62
CA GLY A 16 8.15 4.20 5.97
C GLY A 16 7.13 5.06 6.72
N ASP A 17 7.53 6.27 7.10
CA ASP A 17 6.68 7.24 7.80
C ASP A 17 5.83 8.10 6.86
N GLU A 18 6.04 8.02 5.54
CA GLU A 18 5.29 8.79 4.57
C GLU A 18 4.04 8.05 4.10
N VAL A 19 2.89 8.71 4.22
CA VAL A 19 1.61 8.21 3.71
C VAL A 19 0.99 9.25 2.78
N ARG A 20 0.64 8.83 1.56
CA ARG A 20 0.05 9.71 0.54
C ARG A 20 -1.07 9.04 -0.24
N ILE A 21 -2.09 9.80 -0.61
CA ILE A 21 -3.15 9.33 -1.50
C ILE A 21 -2.58 9.27 -2.93
N VAL A 22 -2.78 8.14 -3.59
CA VAL A 22 -2.38 7.90 -4.98
C VAL A 22 -3.57 7.35 -5.77
N TYR A 23 -3.58 7.59 -7.07
CA TYR A 23 -4.53 6.96 -7.98
C TYR A 23 -3.86 5.77 -8.65
N CYS A 24 -4.37 4.58 -8.41
CA CYS A 24 -3.83 3.33 -8.93
C CYS A 24 -4.62 2.86 -10.14
N ILE A 25 -3.92 2.33 -11.12
CA ILE A 25 -4.47 1.66 -12.30
C ILE A 25 -3.72 0.34 -12.46
N LEU A 26 -4.48 -0.75 -12.52
CA LEU A 26 -4.00 -2.07 -12.85
C LEU A 26 -4.44 -2.36 -14.29
N ASP A 27 -3.46 -2.36 -15.19
CA ASP A 27 -3.66 -2.49 -16.63
C ASP A 27 -2.45 -3.16 -17.31
N GLU A 28 -2.69 -3.86 -18.42
CA GLU A 28 -1.70 -4.52 -19.30
C GLU A 28 -0.52 -5.29 -18.63
N GLY A 29 -0.64 -5.80 -17.41
CA GLY A 29 0.47 -6.46 -16.71
C GLY A 29 1.10 -5.65 -15.62
N MET A 30 0.60 -4.46 -15.35
CA MET A 30 1.26 -3.49 -14.50
C MET A 30 0.29 -2.83 -13.54
N LEU A 31 0.73 -2.71 -12.28
CA LEU A 31 0.10 -1.82 -11.31
C LEU A 31 0.84 -0.49 -11.34
N GLN A 32 0.21 0.52 -11.94
CA GLN A 32 0.72 1.89 -12.01
C GLN A 32 0.04 2.74 -10.96
N TYR A 33 0.77 3.71 -10.40
CA TYR A 33 0.20 4.66 -9.46
C TYR A 33 0.65 6.08 -9.75
N PHE A 34 -0.31 7.00 -9.66
CA PHE A 34 -0.22 8.39 -10.07
C PHE A 34 -0.51 9.32 -8.89
N SER A 35 -0.07 10.57 -8.97
CA SER A 35 -0.33 11.56 -7.92
C SER A 35 -1.82 11.87 -7.74
N ARG A 36 -2.61 11.76 -8.81
CA ARG A 36 -4.08 11.86 -8.83
C ARG A 36 -4.60 11.30 -10.15
N MET A 37 -5.92 11.22 -10.30
CA MET A 37 -6.52 10.92 -11.60
C MET A 37 -6.08 11.96 -12.65
N GLY A 38 -5.46 11.52 -13.74
CA GLY A 38 -4.85 12.39 -14.76
C GLY A 38 -3.59 13.15 -14.27
N GLY A 39 -2.99 12.71 -13.17
CA GLY A 39 -1.76 13.27 -12.60
C GLY A 39 -0.50 12.64 -13.19
N GLU A 40 0.63 12.92 -12.53
CA GLU A 40 1.94 12.40 -12.90
C GLU A 40 2.14 10.96 -12.42
N LEU A 41 2.82 10.14 -13.20
CA LEU A 41 3.19 8.77 -12.83
C LEU A 41 4.23 8.80 -11.72
N LEU A 42 3.91 8.21 -10.57
CA LEU A 42 4.82 8.12 -9.43
C LEU A 42 5.62 6.82 -9.43
N GLY A 43 5.06 5.75 -10.03
CA GLY A 43 5.76 4.49 -10.20
C GLY A 43 4.88 3.39 -10.77
N ALA A 44 5.49 2.24 -11.01
CA ALA A 44 4.82 1.08 -11.56
C ALA A 44 5.44 -0.22 -11.02
N VAL A 45 4.62 -1.26 -10.90
CA VAL A 45 5.02 -2.62 -10.52
C VAL A 45 4.65 -3.56 -11.66
N ALA A 46 5.66 -4.20 -12.26
CA ALA A 46 5.45 -5.19 -13.30
C ALA A 46 4.97 -6.52 -12.67
N LEU A 47 3.73 -6.91 -12.96
CA LEU A 47 3.11 -8.15 -12.52
C LEU A 47 3.33 -9.27 -13.54
N SER A 48 3.19 -8.94 -14.83
CA SER A 48 3.47 -9.88 -15.93
C SER A 48 4.95 -10.26 -15.96
N GLY A 49 5.23 -11.56 -16.03
CA GLY A 49 6.61 -12.08 -16.01
C GLY A 49 7.26 -12.06 -14.62
N SER A 50 6.56 -11.60 -13.58
CA SER A 50 7.03 -11.62 -12.20
C SER A 50 6.33 -12.74 -11.40
N LYS A 51 7.00 -13.22 -10.34
CA LYS A 51 6.32 -13.88 -9.24
C LYS A 51 5.72 -12.76 -8.38
N VAL A 52 4.39 -12.74 -8.27
CA VAL A 52 3.64 -11.75 -7.50
C VAL A 52 3.06 -12.44 -6.28
N ASP A 53 3.38 -11.91 -5.10
CA ASP A 53 2.79 -12.29 -3.83
C ASP A 53 2.09 -11.05 -3.24
N VAL A 54 0.89 -11.24 -2.68
CA VAL A 54 0.14 -10.16 -2.02
C VAL A 54 -0.22 -10.58 -0.61
N PHE A 55 0.05 -9.70 0.35
CA PHE A 55 -0.14 -9.96 1.77
C PHE A 55 -1.13 -8.94 2.34
N LEU A 56 -2.25 -9.40 2.89
CA LEU A 56 -3.10 -8.56 3.72
C LEU A 56 -2.40 -8.39 5.07
N LEU A 57 -2.04 -7.15 5.40
CA LEU A 57 -1.36 -6.86 6.64
C LEU A 57 -2.40 -6.70 7.75
N PRO A 58 -2.18 -7.28 8.94
CA PRO A 58 -3.08 -7.09 10.05
C PRO A 58 -3.15 -5.61 10.39
N SER A 59 -4.37 -5.10 10.56
CA SER A 59 -4.57 -3.88 11.33
C SER A 59 -4.10 -4.18 12.75
N SER A 60 -2.92 -3.69 13.12
CA SER A 60 -2.53 -3.71 14.53
C SER A 60 -3.43 -2.72 15.27
N ASP A 61 -3.81 -3.06 16.49
CA ASP A 61 -4.48 -2.12 17.40
C ASP A 61 -3.49 -1.09 17.97
N GLU A 62 -2.25 -1.03 17.45
CA GLU A 62 -1.27 -0.05 17.87
C GLU A 62 -1.67 1.34 17.37
N ILE A 63 -1.68 2.28 18.30
CA ILE A 63 -2.12 3.65 18.08
C ILE A 63 -1.21 4.30 17.03
N GLY A 64 -1.77 4.58 15.84
CA GLY A 64 -1.07 5.25 14.74
C GLY A 64 -0.84 4.39 13.51
N GLN A 65 -1.12 3.08 13.55
CA GLN A 65 -0.97 2.23 12.37
C GLN A 65 -2.15 2.41 11.40
N MET A 66 -1.83 2.50 10.10
CA MET A 66 -2.83 2.56 9.02
C MET A 66 -3.69 1.27 9.00
N PRO A 67 -5.02 1.34 9.01
CA PRO A 67 -5.86 0.16 8.81
C PRO A 67 -5.88 -0.27 7.33
N ASN A 68 -6.44 -1.45 7.06
CA ASN A 68 -6.71 -1.97 5.71
C ASN A 68 -5.46 -2.05 4.82
N GLN A 69 -4.29 -2.33 5.39
CA GLN A 69 -3.06 -2.39 4.62
C GLN A 69 -2.92 -3.70 3.85
N PHE A 70 -2.31 -3.63 2.67
CA PHE A 70 -1.84 -4.78 1.94
C PHE A 70 -0.49 -4.47 1.29
N ARG A 71 0.36 -5.49 1.18
CA ARG A 71 1.68 -5.39 0.55
C ARG A 71 1.72 -6.19 -0.73
N VAL A 72 2.27 -5.60 -1.78
CA VAL A 72 2.49 -6.22 -3.08
C VAL A 72 3.98 -6.43 -3.25
N ASP A 73 4.38 -7.70 -3.34
CA ASP A 73 5.75 -8.14 -3.56
C ASP A 73 5.84 -8.72 -4.98
N ALA A 74 6.65 -8.10 -5.84
CA ALA A 74 6.87 -8.54 -7.21
C ALA A 74 8.35 -8.81 -7.45
N GLN A 75 8.68 -10.05 -7.79
CA GLN A 75 10.03 -10.46 -8.15
C GLN A 75 10.07 -10.87 -9.62
N PRO A 76 10.90 -10.23 -10.46
CA PRO A 76 11.07 -10.67 -11.85
C PRO A 76 11.45 -12.15 -11.90
N ARG A 77 10.75 -12.96 -12.69
CA ARG A 77 11.19 -14.34 -12.91
C ARG A 77 12.41 -14.29 -13.82
N THR A 78 13.60 -14.32 -13.25
CA THR A 78 14.80 -14.55 -14.06
C THR A 78 14.61 -15.87 -14.80
N GLN A 79 14.48 -15.81 -16.12
CA GLN A 79 14.70 -17.00 -16.94
C GLN A 79 16.12 -17.45 -16.61
N SER A 80 16.25 -18.61 -15.97
CA SER A 80 17.50 -19.32 -15.81
C SER A 80 18.02 -19.70 -17.20
N VAL A 81 18.55 -18.71 -17.92
CA VAL A 81 19.35 -18.94 -19.10
C VAL A 81 20.69 -19.41 -18.55
N ARG A 82 20.88 -20.73 -18.52
CA ARG A 82 22.21 -21.37 -18.54
C ARG A 82 22.94 -20.88 -19.80
N ARG A 83 23.44 -19.65 -19.80
CA ARG A 83 24.45 -19.19 -20.75
C ARG A 83 25.78 -19.25 -20.04
N ARG A 84 26.59 -20.21 -20.49
CA ARG A 84 28.01 -20.34 -20.15
C ARG A 84 28.67 -18.99 -20.35
N GLY A 85 29.48 -18.59 -19.38
CA GLY A 85 30.53 -17.57 -19.54
C GLY A 85 30.01 -16.14 -19.65
N GLY A 86 29.89 -15.47 -18.51
CA GLY A 86 29.66 -14.03 -18.48
C GLY A 86 29.22 -13.57 -17.12
N SER A 87 30.17 -13.24 -16.25
CA SER A 87 29.92 -12.50 -15.01
C SER A 87 29.28 -11.15 -15.35
N LYS A 88 27.95 -11.08 -15.30
CA LYS A 88 27.21 -9.82 -15.23
C LYS A 88 26.78 -9.58 -13.78
N PRO A 89 26.81 -8.32 -13.31
CA PRO A 89 26.65 -7.99 -11.91
C PRO A 89 25.26 -8.38 -11.41
N ALA A 90 25.21 -8.91 -10.19
CA ALA A 90 24.06 -9.44 -9.48
C ALA A 90 23.06 -8.34 -9.06
N GLU A 91 22.54 -7.56 -10.01
CA GLU A 91 21.58 -6.49 -9.74
C GLU A 91 20.18 -6.74 -10.33
N ALA A 92 20.00 -7.86 -11.04
CA ALA A 92 18.79 -8.17 -11.82
C ALA A 92 17.67 -8.89 -11.04
N ASP A 93 17.77 -8.99 -9.72
CA ASP A 93 16.87 -9.83 -8.90
C ASP A 93 16.30 -9.06 -7.69
N LYS A 94 16.15 -7.73 -7.80
CA LYS A 94 15.62 -6.91 -6.72
C LYS A 94 14.10 -7.08 -6.64
N LEU A 95 13.65 -7.72 -5.57
CA LEU A 95 12.26 -7.73 -5.12
C LEU A 95 11.72 -6.30 -5.04
N VAL A 96 10.63 -6.02 -5.74
CA VAL A 96 9.88 -4.77 -5.62
C VAL A 96 8.78 -4.99 -4.61
N SER A 97 8.81 -4.24 -3.50
CA SER A 97 7.80 -4.31 -2.44
C SER A 97 7.14 -2.96 -2.27
N VAL A 98 5.81 -2.91 -2.36
CA VAL A 98 5.03 -1.68 -2.18
C VAL A 98 3.85 -1.95 -1.26
N THR A 99 3.66 -1.10 -0.26
CA THR A 99 2.53 -1.19 0.68
C THR A 99 1.48 -0.16 0.32
N PHE A 100 0.23 -0.62 0.26
CA PHE A 100 -0.94 0.21 0.03
C PHE A 100 -1.97 0.01 1.15
N ALA A 101 -2.91 0.94 1.26
CA ALA A 101 -4.11 0.77 2.08
C ALA A 101 -5.36 1.24 1.36
N GLY A 102 -6.43 0.44 1.48
CA GLY A 102 -7.76 0.78 1.03
C GLY A 102 -8.52 1.63 2.05
N SER A 103 -9.57 2.29 1.58
CA SER A 103 -10.50 3.05 2.43
C SER A 103 -11.28 2.16 3.38
N THR A 104 -11.57 0.93 2.94
CA THR A 104 -12.17 -0.14 3.75
C THR A 104 -11.39 -1.43 3.53
N ARG A 105 -11.65 -2.43 4.39
CA ARG A 105 -11.07 -3.77 4.25
C ARG A 105 -11.49 -4.42 2.94
N GLU A 106 -12.75 -4.26 2.56
CA GLU A 106 -13.31 -4.82 1.33
C GLU A 106 -12.60 -4.27 0.09
N VAL A 107 -12.25 -2.97 0.10
CA VAL A 107 -11.46 -2.35 -0.97
C VAL A 107 -10.06 -2.98 -1.04
N SER A 108 -9.38 -3.15 0.08
CA SER A 108 -8.06 -3.80 0.11
C SER A 108 -8.12 -5.25 -0.36
N ASP A 109 -9.13 -6.01 0.06
CA ASP A 109 -9.35 -7.38 -0.35
C ASP A 109 -9.62 -7.47 -1.86
N GLN A 110 -10.44 -6.56 -2.42
CA GLN A 110 -10.70 -6.48 -3.85
C GLN A 110 -9.43 -6.19 -4.65
N TRP A 111 -8.62 -5.21 -4.23
CA TRP A 111 -7.34 -4.92 -4.87
C TRP A 111 -6.37 -6.09 -4.80
N ALA A 112 -6.25 -6.75 -3.64
CA ALA A 112 -5.38 -7.91 -3.48
C ALA A 112 -5.79 -9.06 -4.42
N VAL A 113 -7.09 -9.34 -4.50
CA VAL A 113 -7.65 -10.34 -5.42
C VAL A 113 -7.39 -9.96 -6.86
N SER A 114 -7.64 -8.71 -7.26
CA SER A 114 -7.43 -8.23 -8.64
C SER A 114 -5.95 -8.35 -9.06
N ILE A 115 -5.01 -7.98 -8.18
CA ILE A 115 -3.57 -8.07 -8.46
C ILE A 115 -3.12 -9.53 -8.61
N LEU A 116 -3.53 -10.42 -7.70
CA LEU A 116 -3.18 -11.84 -7.76
C LEU A 116 -3.78 -12.53 -9.00
N ASN A 117 -4.97 -12.11 -9.40
CA ASN A 117 -5.72 -12.68 -10.52
C ASN A 117 -5.41 -12.01 -11.86
N TRP A 118 -4.56 -10.98 -11.89
CA TRP A 118 -4.21 -10.26 -13.11
C TRP A 118 -3.74 -11.19 -14.25
N ASN A 119 -2.96 -12.23 -13.92
CA ASN A 119 -2.44 -13.18 -14.92
C ASN A 119 -3.47 -14.28 -15.31
N ARG A 120 -4.58 -14.43 -14.56
CA ARG A 120 -5.59 -15.47 -14.79
C ARG A 120 -6.81 -14.97 -15.56
N TYR A 121 -7.09 -13.67 -15.48
CA TYR A 121 -8.25 -13.07 -16.13
C TYR A 121 -7.74 -11.95 -17.04
N SER A 122 -7.73 -12.21 -18.35
CA SER A 122 -7.69 -11.14 -19.34
C SER A 122 -9.03 -10.43 -19.25
N TRP A 123 -9.11 -9.35 -18.47
CA TRP A 123 -10.36 -8.62 -18.28
C TRP A 123 -10.76 -7.96 -19.60
N GLU A 124 -11.83 -8.43 -20.22
CA GLU A 124 -12.40 -7.84 -21.44
C GLU A 124 -13.26 -6.60 -21.13
N ASP A 125 -13.61 -6.36 -19.86
CA ASP A 125 -14.42 -5.22 -19.39
C ASP A 125 -13.77 -4.48 -18.19
N GLY A 126 -13.76 -3.14 -18.23
CA GLY A 126 -13.18 -2.27 -17.20
C GLY A 126 -13.92 -2.36 -15.87
N GLN A 127 -13.24 -2.84 -14.83
CA GLN A 127 -13.82 -2.92 -13.50
C GLN A 127 -13.34 -1.75 -12.64
N MET A 128 -14.17 -0.73 -12.51
CA MET A 128 -13.96 0.31 -11.50
C MET A 128 -14.21 -0.29 -10.12
N VAL A 129 -13.14 -0.59 -9.38
CA VAL A 129 -13.22 -1.14 -8.02
C VAL A 129 -13.72 -0.08 -7.04
N CYS A 130 -13.57 1.21 -7.36
CA CYS A 130 -13.76 2.30 -6.39
C CYS A 130 -14.28 3.60 -7.04
N SER A 131 -15.40 4.15 -6.55
CA SER A 131 -15.97 5.42 -7.04
C SER A 131 -15.13 6.63 -6.61
N SER A 132 -14.45 7.25 -7.57
CA SER A 132 -13.35 8.21 -7.37
C SER A 132 -13.59 9.35 -6.37
N LYS A 133 -14.81 9.89 -6.26
CA LYS A 133 -15.10 11.06 -5.40
C LYS A 133 -15.36 10.73 -3.93
N LYS A 134 -16.04 9.61 -3.64
CA LYS A 134 -16.33 9.23 -2.25
C LYS A 134 -15.11 8.61 -1.58
N GLU A 135 -14.37 7.81 -2.34
CA GLU A 135 -13.19 7.12 -1.85
C GLU A 135 -12.06 8.07 -1.48
N PHE A 136 -11.79 9.07 -2.33
CA PHE A 136 -10.78 10.08 -2.02
C PHE A 136 -11.06 10.80 -0.68
N ARG A 137 -12.32 11.19 -0.43
CA ARG A 137 -12.75 11.80 0.84
C ARG A 137 -12.62 10.85 2.03
N SER A 138 -12.89 9.57 1.86
CA SER A 138 -12.72 8.57 2.91
C SER A 138 -11.23 8.39 3.27
N LEU A 139 -10.35 8.38 2.26
CA LEU A 139 -8.90 8.29 2.46
C LEU A 139 -8.32 9.55 3.11
N GLU A 140 -8.79 10.74 2.73
CA GLU A 140 -8.42 12.01 3.41
C GLU A 140 -8.72 11.93 4.91
N LYS A 141 -9.92 11.48 5.28
CA LYS A 141 -10.31 11.32 6.69
C LYS A 141 -9.44 10.31 7.43
N LEU A 142 -9.09 9.19 6.79
CA LEU A 142 -8.19 8.19 7.37
C LEU A 142 -6.80 8.78 7.61
N LEU A 143 -6.27 9.54 6.65
CA LEU A 143 -5.00 10.22 6.77
C LEU A 143 -5.03 11.23 7.93
N GLU A 144 -6.03 12.10 7.99
CA GLU A 144 -6.20 13.07 9.09
C GLU A 144 -6.29 12.40 10.46
N LEU A 145 -7.07 11.31 10.58
CA LEU A 145 -7.23 10.58 11.84
C LEU A 145 -5.94 9.90 12.30
N SER A 146 -5.11 9.44 11.37
CA SER A 146 -3.82 8.85 11.71
C SER A 146 -2.81 9.89 12.16
N VAL A 147 -2.70 11.01 11.43
CA VAL A 147 -1.81 12.11 11.75
C VAL A 147 -2.22 12.75 13.09
N ALA A 148 -3.52 12.96 13.31
CA ALA A 148 -4.03 13.50 14.57
C ALA A 148 -3.80 12.56 15.77
N LYS A 149 -3.72 11.24 15.56
CA LYS A 149 -3.35 10.28 16.60
C LYS A 149 -1.85 10.34 16.92
N THR A 150 -1.00 10.59 15.92
CA THR A 150 0.45 10.80 16.12
C THR A 150 0.75 12.07 16.93
N PHE A 151 -0.06 13.12 16.79
CA PHE A 151 0.13 14.40 17.50
C PHE A 151 -0.58 14.51 18.86
N LYS A 152 -1.47 13.59 19.23
CA LYS A 152 -2.22 13.60 20.51
C LYS A 152 -1.48 12.92 21.67
N MET A 153 -0.16 13.04 21.73
CA MET A 153 0.61 12.69 22.92
C MET A 153 1.08 13.96 23.63
N PRO A 154 0.35 14.50 24.63
CA PRO A 154 1.06 15.16 25.72
C PRO A 154 1.88 14.06 26.40
N ALA A 155 3.19 14.27 26.50
CA ALA A 155 4.04 13.47 27.38
C ALA A 155 3.38 13.45 28.77
N GLU A 156 2.79 12.33 29.16
CA GLU A 156 2.43 12.14 30.56
C GLU A 156 3.72 12.28 31.37
N PRO A 157 3.78 13.20 32.35
CA PRO A 157 4.90 13.21 33.27
C PRO A 157 4.83 11.92 34.07
N VAL A 158 5.69 10.97 33.72
CA VAL A 158 5.91 9.74 34.47
C VAL A 158 6.36 10.16 35.87
N VAL A 159 5.44 10.17 36.82
CA VAL A 159 5.78 10.33 38.24
C VAL A 159 6.40 9.00 38.67
N PRO A 160 7.65 8.98 39.18
CA PRO A 160 8.26 7.74 39.63
C PRO A 160 7.43 7.12 40.76
N VAL A 161 7.06 5.85 40.59
CA VAL A 161 6.51 5.02 41.67
C VAL A 161 7.57 4.92 42.76
N GLY A 162 7.40 5.66 43.86
CA GLY A 162 8.30 5.54 45.02
C GLY A 162 8.44 6.73 45.96
N VAL A 163 7.84 7.90 45.70
CA VAL A 163 7.90 9.03 46.65
C VAL A 163 6.63 9.11 47.50
N SER A 164 6.80 8.74 48.77
CA SER A 164 5.80 8.89 49.82
C SER A 164 5.44 10.38 50.01
N PRO A 165 4.16 10.74 50.23
CA PRO A 165 3.80 12.12 50.55
C PRO A 165 4.50 12.53 51.84
N ALA A 166 5.40 13.50 51.77
CA ALA A 166 6.02 14.08 52.96
C ALA A 166 4.92 14.69 53.84
N VAL A 167 4.72 14.10 55.01
CA VAL A 167 3.96 14.68 56.12
C VAL A 167 4.73 15.90 56.60
N LEU A 168 4.14 17.09 56.48
CA LEU A 168 4.63 18.31 57.11
C LEU A 168 4.26 18.28 58.60
N PRO A 169 5.21 18.42 59.54
CA PRO A 169 4.86 18.78 60.91
C PRO A 169 4.77 20.31 61.04
N LEU A 170 3.78 20.76 61.82
CA LEU A 170 3.65 22.12 62.36
C LEU A 170 4.68 22.38 63.47
#